data_AF-A0A3B0VW51-F1
#
_entry.id   AF-A0A3B0VW51-F1
#
_cell.length_a   1.000
_cell.length_b   1.000
_cell.length_c   1.000
_cell.angle_alpha   90.00
_cell.angle_beta   90.00
_cell.angle_gamma   90.00
#
_symmetry.space_group_name_H-M   'P 1'
#
loop_
_entity.id
_entity.type
_entity.pdbx_description
1 polymer ?
#
loop_
_entity_poly.entity_id
_entity_poly.type
_entity_poly.pdbx_seq_one_letter_code
_entity_poly.pdbx_strand_id
1 'polypeptide(L)'
;MVAKTERVTILTTPNFKSYLASQAQSLGVSVSELIRMRCIEDNQPDSDEILLKELISQSKEAIKKANLSLDKGLSDISGTLAYLKSKRA
;
A
#
# COMPACT_ATOMS: atom_id res chain seq x y z
N MET A 1 9.15 1.38 -32.92
CA MET A 1 9.85 0.85 -31.73
C MET A 1 10.96 -0.06 -32.21
N VAL A 2 12.22 0.26 -31.93
CA VAL A 2 13.34 -0.64 -32.26
C VAL A 2 13.31 -1.79 -31.25
N ALA A 3 13.30 -3.04 -31.72
CA ALA A 3 13.33 -4.20 -30.84
C ALA A 3 14.63 -4.20 -30.03
N LYS A 4 14.55 -4.47 -28.73
CA LYS A 4 15.73 -4.55 -27.85
C LYS A 4 16.46 -5.87 -28.15
N THR A 5 17.60 -5.80 -28.84
CA THR A 5 18.31 -6.99 -29.38
C THR A 5 19.60 -7.34 -28.64
N GLU A 6 20.14 -6.44 -27.81
CA GLU A 6 21.36 -6.68 -27.04
C GLU A 6 21.11 -7.64 -25.87
N ARG A 7 22.11 -8.50 -25.60
CA ARG A 7 22.04 -9.52 -24.55
C ARG A 7 22.93 -9.15 -23.37
N VAL A 8 22.40 -9.33 -22.17
CA VAL A 8 23.13 -9.20 -20.91
C VAL A 8 23.21 -10.57 -20.25
N THR A 9 24.41 -11.01 -19.88
CA THR A 9 24.63 -12.24 -19.12
C THR A 9 24.97 -11.87 -17.68
N ILE A 10 24.20 -12.41 -16.73
CA ILE A 10 24.37 -12.14 -15.30
C ILE A 10 24.65 -13.47 -14.61
N LEU A 11 25.76 -13.53 -13.86
CA LEU A 11 26.05 -14.66 -12.99
C LEU A 11 25.29 -14.45 -11.66
N THR A 12 24.49 -15.42 -11.27
CA THR A 12 23.67 -15.37 -10.05
C THR A 12 23.67 -16.71 -9.35
N THR A 13 23.19 -16.74 -8.10
CA THR A 13 22.93 -18.00 -7.41
C THR A 13 21.64 -18.65 -7.93
N PRO A 14 21.46 -19.97 -7.76
CA PRO A 14 20.21 -20.66 -8.11
C PRO A 14 18.99 -20.09 -7.39
N ASN A 15 19.14 -19.76 -6.11
CA ASN A 15 18.08 -19.17 -5.28
C ASN A 15 17.67 -17.79 -5.79
N PHE A 16 18.62 -16.98 -6.25
CA PHE A 16 18.30 -15.67 -6.80
C PHE A 16 17.58 -15.79 -8.14
N LYS A 17 17.96 -16.77 -8.97
CA LYS A 17 17.27 -17.04 -10.24
C LYS A 17 15.81 -17.48 -10.03
N SER A 18 15.56 -18.37 -9.06
CA SER A 18 14.19 -18.80 -8.74
C SER A 18 13.35 -17.66 -8.17
N TYR A 19 13.95 -16.82 -7.32
CA TYR A 19 13.33 -15.61 -6.81
C TYR A 19 12.88 -14.67 -7.95
N LEU A 20 13.77 -14.34 -8.89
CA LEU A 20 13.42 -13.49 -10.04
C LEU A 20 12.29 -14.09 -10.88
N ALA A 21 12.30 -15.41 -11.09
CA ALA A 21 11.23 -16.09 -11.81
C ALA A 21 9.87 -15.98 -11.08
N SER A 22 9.85 -16.20 -9.76
CA SER A 22 8.62 -16.07 -8.97
C SER A 22 8.04 -14.65 -8.98
N GLN A 23 8.90 -13.63 -8.91
CA GLN A 23 8.46 -12.25 -8.95
C GLN A 23 7.92 -11.85 -10.32
N ALA A 24 8.62 -12.23 -11.38
CA ALA A 24 8.17 -12.00 -12.74
C ALA A 24 6.79 -12.65 -12.98
N GLN A 25 6.61 -13.88 -12.50
CA GLN A 25 5.32 -14.57 -12.55
C GLN A 25 4.23 -13.84 -11.76
N SER A 26 4.52 -13.36 -10.54
CA SER A 26 3.54 -12.64 -9.72
C SER A 26 3.05 -11.33 -10.37
N LEU A 27 3.90 -10.71 -11.17
CA LEU A 27 3.60 -9.47 -11.88
C LEU A 27 3.13 -9.71 -13.33
N GLY A 28 3.06 -10.97 -13.79
CA GLY A 28 2.64 -11.32 -15.15
C GLY A 28 3.61 -10.87 -16.25
N VAL A 29 4.87 -10.59 -15.92
CA VAL A 29 5.88 -10.08 -16.85
C VAL A 29 7.03 -11.09 -17.04
N SER A 30 7.85 -10.89 -18.07
CA SER A 30 9.07 -11.69 -18.22
C SER A 30 10.16 -11.25 -17.22
N VAL A 31 11.09 -12.15 -16.89
CA VAL A 31 12.23 -11.82 -16.01
C VAL A 31 13.06 -10.66 -16.58
N SER A 32 13.26 -10.62 -17.90
CA SER A 32 13.98 -9.51 -18.54
C SER A 32 13.23 -8.19 -18.45
N GLU A 33 11.89 -8.22 -18.46
CA GLU A 33 11.09 -7.02 -18.27
C GLU A 33 11.10 -6.56 -16.82
N LEU A 34 11.00 -7.48 -15.85
CA LEU A 34 11.16 -7.18 -14.43
C LEU A 34 12.50 -6.49 -14.13
N ILE A 35 13.59 -7.01 -14.69
CA ILE A 35 14.92 -6.41 -14.52
C ILE A 35 14.97 -5.02 -15.15
N ARG A 36 14.37 -4.82 -16.32
CA ARG A 36 14.31 -3.50 -16.97
C ARG A 36 13.47 -2.51 -16.18
N MET A 37 12.29 -2.90 -15.73
CA MET A 37 11.45 -2.08 -14.87
C MET A 37 12.26 -1.62 -13.67
N ARG A 38 12.93 -2.53 -12.96
CA ARG A 38 13.76 -2.13 -11.82
C ARG A 38 14.93 -1.24 -12.20
N CYS A 39 15.73 -1.59 -13.19
CA CYS A 39 16.93 -0.79 -13.53
C CYS A 39 16.62 0.55 -14.23
N ILE A 40 15.43 0.70 -14.82
CA ILE A 40 15.01 1.94 -15.52
C ILE A 40 14.11 2.77 -14.59
N GLU A 41 13.24 2.13 -13.82
CA GLU A 41 12.38 2.74 -12.79
C GLU A 41 13.11 2.90 -11.44
N ASP A 42 14.39 2.52 -11.32
CA ASP A 42 15.26 2.86 -10.17
C ASP A 42 15.57 4.37 -10.06
N ASN A 43 14.84 5.22 -10.81
CA ASN A 43 14.59 6.56 -10.33
C ASN A 43 13.71 6.43 -9.10
N GLN A 44 14.33 6.67 -7.94
CA GLN A 44 13.74 6.88 -6.62
C GLN A 44 12.24 7.13 -6.62
N PRO A 45 11.48 6.60 -5.63
CA PRO A 45 10.05 6.86 -5.52
C PRO A 45 9.83 8.34 -5.76
N ASP A 46 9.10 8.64 -6.84
CA ASP A 46 8.90 10.00 -7.30
C ASP A 46 8.37 10.82 -6.12
N SER A 47 8.68 12.11 -6.05
CA SER A 47 8.23 12.96 -4.95
C SER A 47 6.72 12.84 -4.74
N ASP A 48 5.99 12.61 -5.83
CA ASP A 48 4.56 12.38 -5.86
C ASP A 48 4.16 11.04 -5.22
N GLU A 49 4.93 9.97 -5.39
CA GLU A 49 4.65 8.68 -4.76
C GLU A 49 4.92 8.72 -3.25
N ILE A 50 5.95 9.45 -2.82
CA ILE A 50 6.24 9.69 -1.41
C ILE A 50 5.10 10.50 -0.77
N LEU A 51 4.71 11.59 -1.42
CA LEU A 51 3.63 12.47 -0.96
C LEU A 51 2.28 11.73 -0.94
N LEU A 52 2.01 10.87 -1.93
CA LEU A 52 0.81 10.04 -1.96
C LEU A 52 0.78 9.04 -0.80
N LYS A 53 1.91 8.38 -0.49
CA LYS A 53 2.02 7.48 0.67
C LYS A 53 1.74 8.22 1.98
N GLU A 54 2.26 9.43 2.12
CA GLU A 54 2.02 10.26 3.30
C GLU A 54 0.54 10.66 3.42
N LEU A 55 -0.08 11.12 2.34
CA LEU A 55 -1.52 11.45 2.29
C LEU A 55 -2.40 10.25 2.67
N ILE A 56 -2.08 9.06 2.15
CA ILE A 56 -2.81 7.83 2.49
C ILE A 56 -2.68 7.53 3.99
N SER A 57 -1.49 7.72 4.57
CA SER A 57 -1.25 7.52 5.99
C SER A 57 -2.09 8.50 6.84
N GLN A 58 -2.03 9.79 6.52
CA GLN A 58 -2.79 10.83 7.22
C GLN A 58 -4.30 10.61 7.08
N SER A 59 -4.78 10.21 5.90
CA SER A 59 -6.19 9.90 5.66
C SER A 59 -6.67 8.73 6.54
N LYS A 60 -5.89 7.65 6.62
CA LYS A 60 -6.21 6.51 7.51
C LYS A 60 -6.28 6.92 8.97
N GLU A 61 -5.36 7.78 9.42
CA GLU A 61 -5.37 8.28 10.80
C GLU A 61 -6.59 9.17 11.07
N ALA A 62 -6.94 10.05 10.13
CA ALA A 62 -8.13 10.89 10.23
C ALA A 62 -9.43 10.06 10.29
N ILE A 63 -9.54 9.03 9.45
CA ILE A 63 -10.69 8.09 9.47
C ILE A 63 -10.76 7.37 10.82
N LYS A 64 -9.63 6.90 11.35
CA LYS A 64 -9.59 6.26 12.67
C LYS A 64 -10.07 7.20 13.78
N LYS A 65 -9.62 8.46 13.77
CA LYS A 65 -10.05 9.49 14.73
C LYS A 65 -11.55 9.77 14.60
N ALA A 66 -12.06 9.92 13.38
CA ALA A 66 -13.48 10.14 13.12
C ALA A 66 -14.35 9.01 13.67
N ASN A 67 -13.98 7.75 13.42
CA ASN A 67 -14.69 6.59 13.95
C ASN A 67 -14.71 6.59 15.48
N LEU A 68 -13.58 6.85 16.13
CA LEU A 68 -13.52 6.95 17.59
C LEU A 68 -14.42 8.06 18.15
N SER A 69 -14.51 9.20 17.47
CA SER A 69 -15.41 10.29 17.86
C SER A 69 -16.88 9.92 17.70
N LEU A 70 -17.23 9.20 16.62
CA LEU A 70 -18.59 8.70 16.40
C LEU A 70 -18.98 7.67 17.46
N ASP A 71 -18.11 6.70 17.75
CA ASP A 71 -18.35 5.68 18.77
C ASP A 71 -18.56 6.31 20.15
N LYS A 72 -17.74 7.31 20.50
CA LYS A 72 -17.91 8.07 21.74
C LYS A 72 -19.24 8.83 21.77
N GLY A 73 -19.60 9.51 20.68
CA GLY A 73 -20.87 10.23 20.57
C GLY A 73 -22.08 9.30 20.72
N LEU A 74 -22.04 8.12 20.09
CA LEU A 74 -23.08 7.10 20.25
C LEU A 74 -23.17 6.60 21.70
N SER A 75 -22.03 6.36 22.34
CA SER A 75 -21.97 5.99 23.76
C SER A 75 -22.60 7.07 24.65
N ASP A 76 -22.23 8.34 24.48
CA ASP A 76 -22.74 9.45 25.28
C ASP A 76 -24.25 9.65 25.07
N ILE A 77 -24.75 9.54 23.83
CA ILE A 77 -26.19 9.57 23.51
C ILE A 77 -26.90 8.40 24.18
N SER A 78 -26.36 7.19 24.10
CA SER A 78 -26.98 6.02 24.72
C SER A 78 -27.05 6.14 26.26
N GLY A 79 -25.99 6.67 26.89
CA GLY A 79 -25.92 6.91 28.32
C GLY A 79 -26.91 7.99 28.78
N THR A 80 -27.01 9.09 28.05
CA THR A 80 -28.00 10.14 28.33
C THR A 80 -29.43 9.64 28.17
N LEU A 81 -29.71 8.83 27.14
CA LEU A 81 -31.04 8.23 26.94
C LEU A 81 -31.39 7.26 28.09
N ALA A 82 -30.43 6.45 28.54
CA ALA A 82 -30.61 5.56 29.70
C ALA A 82 -30.86 6.35 30.99
N TYR A 83 -30.11 7.42 31.23
CA TYR A 83 -30.33 8.32 32.36
C TYR A 83 -31.73 8.95 32.35
N LEU A 84 -32.16 9.51 31.20
CA LEU A 84 -33.48 10.11 31.05
C LEU A 84 -34.61 9.10 31.28
N LYS A 85 -34.44 7.85 30.82
CA LYS A 85 -35.40 6.77 31.10
C LYS A 85 -35.48 6.44 32.60
N SER A 86 -34.34 6.37 33.28
CA SER A 86 -34.29 6.07 34.72
C SER A 86 -34.93 7.16 35.60
N LYS A 87 -34.93 8.41 35.13
CA LYS A 87 -35.54 9.57 35.81
C LYS A 87 -37.04 9.73 35.55
N ARG A 88 -37.60 8.98 34.60
CA ARG A 88 -39.02 9.08 34.18
C ARG A 88 -39.90 7.96 34.76
N ALA A 89 -39.30 7.01 35.48
CA ALA A 89 -39.98 6.01 36.31
C ALA A 89 -40.07 6.51 37.76
#